data_AF-A0A7V3NB48-F1
#
_entry.id   AF-A0A7V3NB48-F1
#
_cell.length_a   1.000
_cell.length_b   1.000
_cell.length_c   1.000
_cell.angle_alpha   90.00
_cell.angle_beta   90.00
_cell.angle_gamma   90.00
#
_symmetry.space_group_name_H-M   'P 1'
#
loop_
_entity.id
_entity.type
_entity.pdbx_description
1 polymer ?
#
loop_
_entity_poly.entity_id
_entity_poly.type
_entity_poly.pdbx_seq_one_letter_code
_entity_poly.pdbx_strand_id
1 'polypeptide(L)'
;YPGAGPWGVQVGLRLLYQKPEGPPDQPPPLYWVAKLARKWAAESNIPREDAYHLAQWFERRLRDSGEFAYTLRGWSSTPLQPVTDPENPSAPPPIDPIEKFLVQRREGHCEYFATALAMLLRHVGIPCRLVVGYKTDEWNDVGHYFTVRQLHAHTWVEVFLRPDQVPEFLRQGEEEAEYRRGAWLRLDPTPAGGDSDSLLRTITTSKYFDWLDYLWNNYVIEMDRPRQREAIYRPVVGAVRGLAQALTDPGWWRQMLPRLWAGLAAAGWAAVVGLGLGAVVALAGIVWGLAGLGRRLWGRYIAAGAGWRLRLGRRDRHPVAFYRRLEAILKRHGLQRRPSQTPRELAEAALRLLQTRVSPKVAEVPGRVVEAYYSVRFGGKTLDKLQSEAIEQALAALERAP
;
A
#
# COMPACT_ATOMS: atom_id res chain seq x y z
N TYR A 1 6.92 -43.90 27.04
CA TYR A 1 8.32 -44.22 26.67
C TYR A 1 9.13 -42.94 26.71
N PRO A 2 10.20 -42.87 27.54
CA PRO A 2 10.97 -41.65 27.80
C PRO A 2 12.09 -41.45 26.75
N GLY A 3 12.45 -40.19 26.48
CA GLY A 3 13.75 -39.80 25.90
C GLY A 3 13.72 -39.15 24.51
N ALA A 4 13.81 -37.81 24.46
CA ALA A 4 14.43 -37.06 23.34
C ALA A 4 14.69 -35.56 23.72
N GLY A 5 15.96 -35.22 23.95
CA GLY A 5 16.65 -33.99 23.49
C GLY A 5 16.34 -32.59 24.11
N PRO A 6 17.36 -31.76 24.44
CA PRO A 6 17.22 -30.46 25.13
C PRO A 6 16.89 -29.25 24.24
N TRP A 7 16.34 -29.44 23.04
CA TRP A 7 16.00 -28.32 22.12
C TRP A 7 14.51 -28.30 21.72
N GLY A 8 13.64 -28.63 22.68
CA GLY A 8 12.21 -28.44 22.55
C GLY A 8 11.85 -26.96 22.62
N VAL A 9 11.87 -26.27 21.47
CA VAL A 9 11.27 -24.94 21.37
C VAL A 9 9.75 -25.12 21.50
N GLN A 10 9.25 -25.09 22.73
CA GLN A 10 7.88 -24.71 23.02
C GLN A 10 7.71 -23.25 22.58
N VAL A 11 7.53 -23.01 21.28
CA VAL A 11 7.02 -21.74 20.79
C VAL A 11 5.57 -21.68 21.24
N GLY A 12 5.37 -21.13 22.44
CA GLY A 12 4.04 -20.86 22.95
C GLY A 12 3.30 -19.99 21.94
N LEU A 13 2.23 -20.53 21.35
CA LEU A 13 1.20 -19.82 20.58
C LEU A 13 0.45 -18.74 21.40
N ARG A 14 0.99 -18.34 22.56
CA ARG A 14 0.37 -17.46 23.55
C ARG A 14 0.66 -15.97 23.32
N LEU A 15 1.31 -15.61 22.20
CA LEU A 15 1.79 -14.24 21.95
C LEU A 15 1.02 -13.44 20.89
N LEU A 16 -0.08 -13.95 20.34
CA LEU A 16 -0.81 -13.24 19.27
C LEU A 16 -2.02 -12.40 19.72
N TYR A 17 -2.34 -12.33 21.01
CA TYR A 17 -3.36 -11.40 21.49
C TYR A 17 -3.16 -11.08 22.98
N GLN A 18 -2.34 -10.07 23.29
CA GLN A 18 -2.48 -9.38 24.56
C GLN A 18 -3.64 -8.39 24.40
N LYS A 19 -4.72 -8.60 25.15
CA LYS A 19 -5.83 -7.64 25.26
C LYS A 19 -5.21 -6.29 25.65
N PRO A 20 -5.37 -5.21 24.85
CA PRO A 20 -4.91 -3.91 25.27
C PRO A 20 -5.74 -3.48 26.47
N GLU A 21 -5.13 -3.44 27.65
CA GLU A 21 -5.70 -2.77 28.82
C GLU A 21 -5.52 -1.27 28.62
N GLY A 22 -6.44 -0.68 27.85
CA GLY A 22 -6.64 0.77 27.78
C GLY A 22 -7.30 1.29 29.07
N PRO A 23 -7.29 2.61 29.29
CA PRO A 23 -7.98 3.22 30.43
C PRO A 23 -9.47 2.80 30.45
N PRO A 24 -10.06 2.55 31.62
CA PRO A 24 -11.41 1.96 31.75
C PRO A 24 -12.53 2.78 31.09
N ASP A 25 -12.29 4.07 30.85
CA ASP A 25 -13.28 5.02 30.34
C ASP A 25 -13.20 5.24 28.82
N GLN A 26 -12.26 4.59 28.11
CA GLN A 26 -12.16 4.67 26.65
C GLN A 26 -12.48 3.33 25.99
N PRO A 27 -13.29 3.31 24.92
CA PRO A 27 -13.52 2.09 24.17
C PRO A 27 -12.19 1.59 23.57
N PRO A 28 -11.98 0.26 23.50
CA PRO A 28 -10.76 -0.31 22.93
C PRO A 28 -10.58 0.13 21.46
N PRO A 29 -9.33 0.18 20.97
CA PRO A 29 -9.09 0.43 19.54
C PRO A 29 -9.85 -0.60 18.70
N LEU A 30 -10.38 -0.16 17.55
CA LEU A 30 -11.24 -0.97 16.67
C LEU A 30 -12.51 -1.51 17.36
N TYR A 31 -13.12 -0.69 18.22
CA TYR A 31 -14.37 -0.98 18.94
C TYR A 31 -15.46 -1.61 18.07
N TRP A 32 -15.75 -1.02 16.92
CA TRP A 32 -16.81 -1.47 16.03
C TRP A 32 -16.46 -2.80 15.38
N VAL A 33 -15.19 -3.01 15.03
CA VAL A 33 -14.73 -4.32 14.53
C VAL A 33 -14.91 -5.39 15.60
N ALA A 34 -14.50 -5.11 16.84
CA ALA A 34 -14.62 -6.05 17.96
C ALA A 34 -16.08 -6.41 18.25
N LYS A 35 -16.96 -5.41 18.27
CA LYS A 35 -18.40 -5.59 18.49
C LYS A 35 -19.02 -6.42 17.36
N LEU A 36 -18.72 -6.06 16.11
CA LEU A 36 -19.24 -6.75 14.93
C LEU A 36 -18.74 -8.20 14.86
N ALA A 37 -17.45 -8.44 15.13
CA ALA A 37 -16.86 -9.77 15.14
C ALA A 37 -17.55 -10.70 16.17
N ARG A 38 -17.84 -10.19 17.38
CA ARG A 38 -18.57 -10.97 18.40
C ARG A 38 -20.00 -11.25 17.98
N LYS A 39 -20.70 -10.26 17.43
CA LYS A 39 -22.06 -10.40 16.93
C LYS A 39 -22.12 -11.46 15.83
N TRP A 40 -21.27 -11.36 14.82
CA TRP A 40 -21.19 -12.28 13.69
C TRP A 40 -20.81 -13.69 14.11
N ALA A 41 -19.86 -13.85 15.05
CA ALA A 41 -19.56 -15.16 15.61
C ALA A 41 -20.78 -15.79 16.31
N ALA A 42 -21.54 -15.01 17.09
CA ALA A 42 -22.76 -15.49 17.74
C ALA A 42 -23.86 -15.85 16.72
N GLU A 43 -24.06 -15.03 15.69
CA GLU A 43 -25.02 -15.29 14.60
C GLU A 43 -24.68 -16.54 13.78
N SER A 44 -23.38 -16.86 13.64
CA SER A 44 -22.95 -18.04 12.88
C SER A 44 -23.38 -19.36 13.52
N ASN A 45 -23.58 -19.39 14.84
CA ASN A 45 -23.75 -20.61 15.63
C ASN A 45 -22.62 -21.66 15.41
N ILE A 46 -21.44 -21.23 14.97
CA ILE A 46 -20.26 -22.07 14.77
C ILE A 46 -19.34 -21.94 16.00
N PRO A 47 -18.91 -23.06 16.62
CA PRO A 47 -17.97 -23.03 17.73
C PRO A 47 -16.65 -22.38 17.34
N ARG A 48 -16.00 -21.65 18.26
CA ARG A 48 -14.74 -20.95 17.97
C ARG A 48 -13.58 -21.91 17.68
N GLU A 49 -13.67 -23.15 18.13
CA GLU A 49 -12.69 -24.18 17.86
C GLU A 49 -12.69 -24.59 16.37
N ASP A 50 -13.83 -24.46 15.70
CA ASP A 50 -14.00 -24.72 14.27
C ASP A 50 -13.61 -23.48 13.43
N ALA A 51 -12.31 -23.18 13.45
CA ALA A 51 -11.75 -22.04 12.72
C ALA A 51 -11.97 -22.15 11.19
N TYR A 52 -12.08 -23.37 10.64
CA TYR A 52 -12.28 -23.60 9.22
C TYR A 52 -13.65 -23.09 8.76
N HIS A 53 -14.74 -23.52 9.41
CA HIS A 53 -16.08 -23.09 9.04
C HIS A 53 -16.36 -21.65 9.48
N LEU A 54 -15.85 -21.24 10.65
CA LEU A 54 -16.03 -19.88 11.14
C LEU A 54 -15.36 -18.88 10.20
N ALA A 55 -14.13 -19.14 9.75
CA ALA A 55 -13.44 -18.21 8.86
C ALA A 55 -14.13 -18.06 7.49
N GLN A 56 -14.61 -19.17 6.93
CA GLN A 56 -15.42 -19.13 5.70
C GLN A 56 -16.77 -18.43 5.88
N TRP A 57 -17.40 -18.56 7.06
CA TRP A 57 -18.63 -17.84 7.34
C TRP A 57 -18.40 -16.32 7.28
N PHE A 58 -17.30 -15.83 7.85
CA PHE A 58 -16.93 -14.41 7.79
C PHE A 58 -16.63 -13.94 6.37
N GLU A 59 -15.91 -14.76 5.58
CA GLU A 59 -15.67 -14.50 4.16
C GLU A 59 -17.00 -14.36 3.40
N ARG A 60 -17.88 -15.35 3.49
CA ARG A 60 -19.20 -15.34 2.83
C ARG A 60 -20.08 -14.20 3.31
N ARG A 61 -20.00 -13.80 4.58
CA ARG A 61 -20.75 -12.66 5.11
C ARG A 61 -20.31 -11.35 4.47
N LEU A 62 -19.02 -11.16 4.20
CA LEU A 62 -18.52 -9.99 3.48
C LEU A 62 -18.80 -10.07 1.98
N ARG A 63 -18.64 -11.25 1.38
CA ARG A 63 -18.71 -11.45 -0.07
C ARG A 63 -20.13 -11.58 -0.62
N ASP A 64 -20.96 -12.36 0.06
CA ASP A 64 -22.20 -12.93 -0.48
C ASP A 64 -23.47 -12.39 0.22
N SER A 65 -23.34 -11.56 1.26
CA SER A 65 -24.50 -11.06 2.02
C SER A 65 -25.38 -10.05 1.28
N GLY A 66 -24.87 -9.46 0.19
CA GLY A 66 -25.49 -8.31 -0.49
C GLY A 66 -25.43 -6.99 0.31
N GLU A 67 -24.85 -7.00 1.53
CA GLU A 67 -24.68 -5.78 2.32
C GLU A 67 -23.48 -4.94 1.89
N PHE A 68 -22.51 -5.57 1.22
CA PHE A 68 -21.26 -4.96 0.81
C PHE A 68 -21.13 -4.97 -0.70
N ALA A 69 -20.56 -3.90 -1.25
CA ALA A 69 -20.33 -3.78 -2.69
C ALA A 69 -18.88 -3.39 -3.00
N TYR A 70 -18.36 -3.99 -4.07
CA TYR A 70 -17.05 -3.63 -4.59
C TYR A 70 -17.14 -2.30 -5.35
N THR A 71 -16.25 -1.35 -5.04
CA THR A 71 -16.11 -0.12 -5.81
C THR A 71 -14.65 0.33 -5.86
N LEU A 72 -14.23 0.79 -7.04
CA LEU A 72 -12.95 1.47 -7.25
C LEU A 72 -13.06 2.98 -7.04
N ARG A 73 -14.27 3.52 -6.92
CA ARG A 73 -14.46 4.94 -6.63
C ARG A 73 -14.05 5.17 -5.18
N GLY A 74 -13.11 6.08 -4.96
CA GLY A 74 -12.80 6.57 -3.62
C GLY A 74 -14.08 7.04 -2.92
N TRP A 75 -14.12 6.96 -1.59
CA TRP A 75 -15.30 7.35 -0.84
C TRP A 75 -15.70 8.78 -1.19
N SER A 76 -16.99 8.97 -1.49
CA SER A 76 -17.55 10.31 -1.65
C SER A 76 -17.25 11.17 -0.41
N SER A 77 -16.98 12.46 -0.63
CA SER A 77 -16.88 13.48 0.40
C SER A 77 -18.23 13.79 1.08
N THR A 78 -19.33 13.15 0.64
CA THR A 78 -20.63 13.25 1.29
C THR A 78 -20.50 12.90 2.78
N PRO A 79 -20.90 13.82 3.68
CA PRO A 79 -20.90 13.58 5.12
C PRO A 79 -21.74 12.33 5.44
N LEU A 80 -21.16 11.41 6.22
CA LEU A 80 -21.90 10.28 6.76
C LEU A 80 -22.53 10.66 8.09
N GLN A 81 -23.70 10.09 8.36
CA GLN A 81 -24.29 10.20 9.69
C GLN A 81 -23.38 9.51 10.72
N PRO A 82 -23.14 10.12 11.90
CA PRO A 82 -22.40 9.47 12.97
C PRO A 82 -23.06 8.13 13.34
N VAL A 83 -22.26 7.07 13.46
CA VAL A 83 -22.76 5.83 14.06
C VAL A 83 -22.76 6.03 15.56
N THR A 84 -23.95 6.04 16.15
CA THR A 84 -24.14 6.07 17.60
C THR A 84 -24.31 4.65 18.11
N ASP A 85 -23.69 4.34 19.25
CA ASP A 85 -23.97 3.09 19.95
C ASP A 85 -25.13 3.32 20.93
N PRO A 86 -26.29 2.69 20.76
CA PRO A 86 -27.39 2.83 21.72
C PRO A 86 -27.01 2.32 23.13
N GLU A 87 -26.02 1.44 23.24
CA GLU A 87 -25.51 0.92 24.51
C GLU A 87 -24.41 1.81 25.13
N ASN A 88 -23.85 2.76 24.36
CA ASN A 88 -22.84 3.71 24.83
C ASN A 88 -22.99 5.08 24.12
N PRO A 89 -23.85 5.98 24.64
CA PRO A 89 -24.17 7.26 23.99
C PRO A 89 -23.05 8.31 24.07
N SER A 90 -21.95 8.03 24.79
CA SER A 90 -20.73 8.84 24.77
C SER A 90 -20.16 8.84 23.35
N ALA A 91 -19.87 10.01 22.78
CA ALA A 91 -19.40 10.13 21.40
C ALA A 91 -18.25 9.13 21.12
N PRO A 92 -18.43 8.16 20.18
CA PRO A 92 -17.40 7.18 19.90
C PRO A 92 -16.13 7.87 19.39
N PRO A 93 -14.95 7.27 19.62
CA PRO A 93 -13.68 7.81 19.16
C PRO A 93 -13.67 7.99 17.63
N PRO A 94 -12.69 8.72 17.07
CA PRO A 94 -12.50 8.83 15.63
C PRO A 94 -12.56 7.44 14.97
N ILE A 95 -13.54 7.24 14.09
CA ILE A 95 -13.81 5.95 13.47
C ILE A 95 -12.66 5.63 12.51
N ASP A 96 -12.03 4.47 12.70
CA ASP A 96 -10.99 3.96 11.81
C ASP A 96 -11.56 3.76 10.39
N PRO A 97 -10.79 3.97 9.30
CA PRO A 97 -11.28 3.72 7.95
C PRO A 97 -11.89 2.32 7.76
N ILE A 98 -11.33 1.27 8.37
CA ILE A 98 -11.87 -0.08 8.28
C ILE A 98 -13.19 -0.22 9.04
N GLU A 99 -13.33 0.45 10.19
CA GLU A 99 -14.60 0.51 10.90
C GLU A 99 -15.66 1.25 10.07
N LYS A 100 -15.29 2.38 9.48
CA LYS A 100 -16.15 3.17 8.60
C LYS A 100 -16.63 2.36 7.40
N PHE A 101 -15.75 1.55 6.82
CA PHE A 101 -16.12 0.58 5.80
C PHE A 101 -17.17 -0.42 6.32
N LEU A 102 -16.93 -1.05 7.47
CA LEU A 102 -17.80 -2.10 8.01
C LEU A 102 -19.19 -1.61 8.45
N VAL A 103 -19.25 -0.46 9.14
CA VAL A 103 -20.50 -0.01 9.79
C VAL A 103 -21.24 1.11 9.07
N GLN A 104 -20.60 1.87 8.18
CA GLN A 104 -21.23 3.01 7.49
C GLN A 104 -21.29 2.85 5.98
N ARG A 105 -20.13 2.66 5.33
CA ARG A 105 -20.03 2.76 3.87
C ARG A 105 -20.41 1.47 3.17
N ARG A 106 -19.92 0.33 3.66
CA ARG A 106 -20.03 -1.01 3.07
C ARG A 106 -19.62 -1.10 1.59
N GLU A 107 -18.86 -0.10 1.13
CA GLU A 107 -18.36 0.01 -0.23
C GLU A 107 -16.85 0.25 -0.20
N GLY A 108 -16.09 -0.55 -0.94
CA GLY A 108 -14.64 -0.42 -1.01
C GLY A 108 -13.97 -1.32 -2.05
N HIS A 109 -12.66 -1.23 -2.17
CA HIS A 109 -11.84 -2.10 -3.01
C HIS A 109 -11.25 -3.27 -2.21
N CYS A 110 -10.54 -4.19 -2.87
CA CYS A 110 -10.07 -5.47 -2.31
C CYS A 110 -9.29 -5.32 -0.99
N GLU A 111 -8.46 -4.29 -0.85
CA GLU A 111 -7.72 -4.02 0.40
C GLU A 111 -8.65 -3.73 1.61
N TYR A 112 -9.77 -3.02 1.42
CA TYR A 112 -10.73 -2.78 2.50
C TYR A 112 -11.39 -4.08 2.94
N PHE A 113 -11.83 -4.90 1.98
CA PHE A 113 -12.44 -6.20 2.25
C PHE A 113 -11.47 -7.14 2.96
N ALA A 114 -10.25 -7.27 2.44
CA ALA A 114 -9.23 -8.16 3.00
C ALA A 114 -8.76 -7.69 4.38
N THR A 115 -8.56 -6.39 4.58
CA THR A 115 -8.18 -5.84 5.88
C THR A 115 -9.31 -6.01 6.90
N ALA A 116 -10.56 -5.73 6.50
CA ALA A 116 -11.72 -5.93 7.36
C ALA A 116 -11.88 -7.39 7.78
N LEU A 117 -11.79 -8.34 6.85
CA LEU A 117 -11.83 -9.77 7.15
C LEU A 117 -10.71 -10.15 8.12
N ALA A 118 -9.47 -9.73 7.87
CA ALA A 118 -8.35 -10.04 8.75
C ALA A 118 -8.55 -9.49 10.18
N MET A 119 -9.07 -8.28 10.33
CA MET A 119 -9.32 -7.69 11.64
C MET A 119 -10.46 -8.38 12.38
N LEU A 120 -11.54 -8.73 11.67
CA LEU A 120 -12.66 -9.49 12.23
C LEU A 120 -12.23 -10.88 12.73
N LEU A 121 -11.47 -11.61 11.90
CA LEU A 121 -10.96 -12.96 12.24
C LEU A 121 -10.02 -12.94 13.45
N ARG A 122 -9.12 -11.95 13.51
CA ARG A 122 -8.22 -11.78 14.68
C ARG A 122 -8.98 -11.49 15.96
N HIS A 123 -10.09 -10.76 15.90
CA HIS A 123 -10.93 -10.48 17.07
C HIS A 123 -11.68 -11.71 17.62
N VAL A 124 -11.90 -12.74 16.79
CA VAL A 124 -12.44 -14.04 17.24
C VAL A 124 -11.35 -15.06 17.55
N GLY A 125 -10.07 -14.66 17.50
CA GLY A 125 -8.93 -15.49 17.85
C GLY A 125 -8.40 -16.38 16.72
N ILE A 126 -8.81 -16.14 15.48
CA ILE A 126 -8.33 -16.88 14.30
C ILE A 126 -7.05 -16.21 13.77
N PRO A 127 -5.90 -16.92 13.77
CA PRO A 127 -4.66 -16.37 13.24
C PRO A 127 -4.72 -16.25 11.72
N CYS A 128 -4.44 -15.05 11.20
CA CYS A 128 -4.45 -14.79 9.77
C CYS A 128 -3.41 -13.74 9.35
N ARG A 129 -3.11 -13.71 8.05
CA ARG A 129 -2.23 -12.71 7.41
C ARG A 129 -2.89 -12.14 6.16
N LEU A 130 -2.54 -10.89 5.85
CA LEU A 130 -2.89 -10.25 4.59
C LEU A 130 -1.88 -10.66 3.53
N VAL A 131 -2.34 -10.93 2.32
CA VAL A 131 -1.49 -11.23 1.17
C VAL A 131 -1.85 -10.31 0.03
N VAL A 132 -0.83 -9.67 -0.56
CA VAL A 132 -0.95 -8.80 -1.72
C VAL A 132 -0.18 -9.44 -2.86
N GLY A 133 -0.79 -9.58 -4.02
CA GLY A 133 -0.18 -10.22 -5.18
C GLY A 133 -0.98 -9.97 -6.45
N TYR A 134 -0.88 -10.90 -7.40
CA TYR A 134 -1.63 -10.84 -8.64
C TYR A 134 -2.58 -12.04 -8.73
N LYS A 135 -3.83 -11.79 -9.13
CA LYS A 135 -4.85 -12.81 -9.39
C LYS A 135 -5.36 -12.62 -10.83
N THR A 136 -5.14 -13.61 -11.69
CA THR A 136 -5.60 -13.58 -13.08
C THR A 136 -6.22 -14.91 -13.47
N ASP A 137 -7.20 -14.83 -14.36
CA ASP A 137 -7.84 -15.91 -15.09
C ASP A 137 -7.72 -15.71 -16.62
N GLU A 138 -6.95 -14.71 -17.07
CA GLU A 138 -6.74 -14.42 -18.50
C GLU A 138 -5.79 -15.44 -19.14
N TRP A 139 -6.37 -16.53 -19.65
CA TRP A 139 -5.65 -17.51 -20.44
C TRP A 139 -5.54 -17.08 -21.91
N ASN A 140 -4.34 -17.17 -22.49
CA ASN A 140 -4.12 -16.99 -23.93
C ASN A 140 -4.11 -18.36 -24.63
N ASP A 141 -5.17 -18.66 -25.37
CA ASP A 141 -5.31 -19.94 -26.09
C ASP A 141 -4.28 -20.14 -27.22
N VAL A 142 -3.78 -19.06 -27.82
CA VAL A 142 -2.81 -19.14 -28.92
C VAL A 142 -1.39 -19.35 -28.41
N GLY A 143 -1.05 -18.68 -27.30
CA GLY A 143 0.29 -18.72 -26.71
C GLY A 143 0.45 -19.74 -25.58
N HIS A 144 -0.65 -20.34 -25.11
CA HIS A 144 -0.70 -21.24 -23.95
C HIS A 144 -0.04 -20.66 -22.69
N TYR A 145 -0.36 -19.41 -22.36
CA TYR A 145 0.13 -18.75 -21.15
C TYR A 145 -0.93 -17.88 -20.48
N PHE A 146 -0.80 -17.66 -19.17
CA PHE A 146 -1.61 -16.68 -18.44
C PHE A 146 -1.03 -15.27 -18.58
N THR A 147 -1.89 -14.30 -18.87
CA THR A 147 -1.48 -12.89 -18.99
C THR A 147 -1.63 -12.19 -17.65
N VAL A 148 -0.53 -11.90 -16.96
CA VAL A 148 -0.53 -11.16 -15.69
C VAL A 148 -0.21 -9.68 -15.94
N ARG A 149 -1.16 -8.78 -15.64
CA ARG A 149 -1.02 -7.33 -15.80
C ARG A 149 -1.09 -6.64 -14.44
N GLN A 150 -0.66 -5.37 -14.36
CA GLN A 150 -0.78 -4.59 -13.12
C GLN A 150 -2.24 -4.44 -12.64
N LEU A 151 -3.21 -4.51 -13.55
CA LEU A 151 -4.65 -4.53 -13.22
C LEU A 151 -5.11 -5.79 -12.49
N HIS A 152 -4.32 -6.86 -12.52
CA HIS A 152 -4.58 -8.09 -11.76
C HIS A 152 -4.10 -8.00 -10.30
N ALA A 153 -3.58 -6.85 -9.85
CA ALA A 153 -3.20 -6.65 -8.46
C ALA A 153 -4.40 -6.87 -7.53
N HIS A 154 -4.26 -7.76 -6.56
CA HIS A 154 -5.34 -8.18 -5.68
C HIS A 154 -4.83 -8.45 -4.27
N THR A 155 -5.71 -8.24 -3.29
CA THR A 155 -5.42 -8.48 -1.87
C THR A 155 -6.42 -9.49 -1.30
N TRP A 156 -5.91 -10.49 -0.61
CA TRP A 156 -6.72 -11.53 0.06
C TRP A 156 -6.18 -11.84 1.46
N VAL A 157 -6.85 -12.75 2.17
CA VAL A 157 -6.47 -13.18 3.51
C VAL A 157 -6.08 -14.66 3.49
N GLU A 158 -5.06 -15.01 4.26
CA GLU A 158 -4.73 -16.41 4.55
C GLU A 158 -4.89 -16.67 6.04
N VAL A 159 -5.67 -17.70 6.37
CA VAL A 159 -5.96 -18.15 7.73
C VAL A 159 -5.12 -19.36 8.05
N PHE A 160 -4.45 -19.35 9.19
CA PHE A 160 -3.71 -20.51 9.66
C PHE A 160 -4.64 -21.46 10.41
N LEU A 161 -4.76 -22.68 9.90
CA LEU A 161 -5.44 -23.80 10.54
C LEU A 161 -4.40 -24.68 11.20
N ARG A 162 -4.60 -24.99 12.49
CA ARG A 162 -3.79 -26.00 13.17
C ARG A 162 -4.07 -27.39 12.58
N PRO A 163 -3.17 -28.38 12.76
CA PRO A 163 -3.37 -29.73 12.23
C PRO A 163 -4.73 -30.36 12.59
N ASP A 164 -5.23 -30.12 13.81
CA ASP A 164 -6.53 -30.58 14.29
C ASP A 164 -7.73 -29.89 13.63
N GLN A 165 -7.50 -28.75 12.98
CA GLN A 165 -8.53 -27.92 12.34
C GLN A 165 -8.53 -28.06 10.82
N VAL A 166 -7.58 -28.81 10.24
CA VAL A 166 -7.54 -29.07 8.79
C VAL A 166 -8.60 -30.13 8.47
N PRO A 167 -9.58 -29.83 7.61
CA PRO A 167 -10.60 -30.80 7.21
C PRO A 167 -10.01 -32.09 6.65
N GLU A 168 -10.66 -33.22 6.96
CA GLU A 168 -10.23 -34.55 6.51
C GLU A 168 -9.99 -34.63 5.00
N PHE A 169 -10.91 -34.07 4.20
CA PHE A 169 -10.83 -34.14 2.75
C PHE A 169 -9.63 -33.39 2.17
N LEU A 170 -9.05 -32.41 2.88
CA LEU A 170 -7.79 -31.76 2.48
C LEU A 170 -6.57 -32.60 2.84
N ARG A 171 -6.70 -33.53 3.79
CA ARG A 171 -5.60 -34.41 4.23
C ARG A 171 -5.48 -35.68 3.38
N GLN A 172 -6.39 -35.88 2.42
CA GLN A 172 -6.40 -37.05 1.54
C GLN A 172 -5.45 -36.82 0.35
N GLY A 173 -4.27 -37.46 0.36
CA GLY A 173 -3.33 -37.43 -0.75
C GLY A 173 -1.87 -37.64 -0.32
N GLU A 174 -0.94 -37.62 -1.28
CA GLU A 174 0.51 -37.74 -1.02
C GLU A 174 1.07 -36.59 -0.14
N GLU A 175 0.31 -35.50 -0.01
CA GLU A 175 0.65 -34.29 0.75
C GLU A 175 0.23 -34.34 2.23
N GLU A 176 -0.27 -35.47 2.75
CA GLU A 176 -0.66 -35.61 4.17
C GLU A 176 0.47 -35.21 5.13
N ALA A 177 1.72 -35.47 4.74
CA ALA A 177 2.91 -35.08 5.50
C ALA A 177 3.05 -33.55 5.64
N GLU A 178 2.58 -32.77 4.66
CA GLU A 178 2.67 -31.31 4.65
C GLU A 178 1.70 -30.69 5.68
N TYR A 179 0.50 -31.26 5.82
CA TYR A 179 -0.53 -30.74 6.74
C TYR A 179 -0.29 -31.08 8.22
N ARG A 180 0.71 -31.91 8.54
CA ARG A 180 1.09 -32.23 9.93
C ARG A 180 1.48 -31.00 10.75
N ARG A 181 1.86 -29.89 10.09
CA ARG A 181 2.22 -28.61 10.73
C ARG A 181 1.10 -27.58 10.70
N GLY A 182 -0.05 -27.91 10.10
CA GLY A 182 -1.15 -26.99 9.84
C GLY A 182 -1.19 -26.55 8.38
N ALA A 183 -2.22 -25.78 8.02
CA ALA A 183 -2.47 -25.32 6.66
C ALA A 183 -2.77 -23.83 6.62
N TRP A 184 -2.47 -23.18 5.50
CA TRP A 184 -2.96 -21.83 5.21
C TRP A 184 -4.16 -21.92 4.28
N LEU A 185 -5.34 -21.54 4.80
CA LEU A 185 -6.57 -21.42 4.03
C LEU A 185 -6.65 -20.03 3.42
N ARG A 186 -6.65 -19.94 2.10
CA ARG A 186 -6.89 -18.70 1.36
C ARG A 186 -8.39 -18.35 1.39
N LEU A 187 -8.70 -17.11 1.75
CA LEU A 187 -10.04 -16.53 1.75
C LEU A 187 -10.04 -15.20 0.99
N ASP A 188 -11.03 -15.01 0.12
CA ASP A 188 -11.19 -13.80 -0.68
C ASP A 188 -12.58 -13.19 -0.41
N PRO A 189 -12.66 -12.21 0.51
CA PRO A 189 -13.94 -11.58 0.90
C PRO A 189 -14.49 -10.62 -0.17
N THR A 190 -13.79 -10.42 -1.28
CA THR A 190 -14.16 -9.42 -2.29
C THR A 190 -15.31 -9.95 -3.13
N PRO A 191 -16.51 -9.30 -3.13
CA PRO A 191 -17.60 -9.68 -4.02
C PRO A 191 -17.16 -9.63 -5.47
N ALA A 192 -17.58 -10.60 -6.29
CA ALA A 192 -17.49 -10.47 -7.73
C ALA A 192 -18.44 -9.34 -8.15
N GLY A 193 -17.92 -8.12 -8.27
CA GLY A 193 -18.75 -6.98 -8.66
C GLY A 193 -19.39 -7.27 -10.01
N GLY A 194 -20.69 -7.02 -10.16
CA GLY A 194 -21.42 -7.12 -11.44
C GLY A 194 -20.93 -6.18 -12.55
N ASP A 195 -19.73 -5.64 -12.41
CA ASP A 195 -19.01 -4.76 -13.34
C ASP A 195 -17.52 -5.17 -13.51
N SER A 196 -17.01 -6.21 -12.84
CA SER A 196 -15.62 -6.66 -13.09
C SER A 196 -15.47 -7.22 -14.52
N ASP A 197 -16.51 -7.89 -15.03
CA ASP A 197 -16.59 -8.33 -16.43
C ASP A 197 -16.80 -7.17 -17.41
N SER A 198 -17.44 -6.07 -16.99
CA SER A 198 -17.68 -4.89 -17.84
C SER A 198 -16.45 -3.97 -17.95
N LEU A 199 -15.60 -3.95 -16.92
CA LEU A 199 -14.29 -3.28 -16.90
C LEU A 199 -13.30 -3.90 -17.90
N LEU A 200 -13.34 -5.23 -18.09
CA LEU A 200 -12.51 -5.92 -19.08
C LEU A 200 -12.89 -5.56 -20.52
N ARG A 201 -14.15 -5.16 -20.77
CA ARG A 201 -14.67 -4.88 -22.10
C ARG A 201 -14.65 -3.40 -22.53
N THR A 202 -14.49 -2.44 -21.62
CA THR A 202 -14.68 -1.01 -21.96
C THR A 202 -13.58 -0.10 -21.40
N ILE A 203 -12.35 -0.23 -21.90
CA ILE A 203 -11.28 0.74 -21.63
C ILE A 203 -11.29 1.82 -22.73
N THR A 204 -11.87 2.97 -22.42
CA THR A 204 -11.61 4.25 -23.13
C THR A 204 -10.47 5.02 -22.45
N THR A 205 -9.70 5.77 -23.24
CA THR A 205 -8.41 6.39 -22.90
C THR A 205 -8.42 7.34 -21.69
N SER A 206 -9.58 7.83 -21.25
CA SER A 206 -9.69 8.75 -20.11
C SER A 206 -9.69 8.06 -18.74
N LYS A 207 -10.02 6.76 -18.66
CA LYS A 207 -10.08 6.01 -17.38
C LYS A 207 -8.75 5.36 -16.97
N TYR A 208 -7.76 5.39 -17.87
CA TYR A 208 -6.42 4.82 -17.64
C TYR A 208 -5.59 5.68 -16.68
N PHE A 209 -5.81 6.99 -16.67
CA PHE A 209 -5.07 7.95 -15.83
C PHE A 209 -5.58 7.96 -14.38
N ASP A 210 -6.90 7.92 -14.16
CA ASP A 210 -7.48 7.88 -12.82
C ASP A 210 -7.08 6.61 -12.04
N TRP A 211 -6.91 5.48 -12.75
CA TRP A 211 -6.45 4.21 -12.21
C TRP A 211 -4.94 4.19 -11.92
N LEU A 212 -4.12 4.85 -12.74
CA LEU A 212 -2.68 5.01 -12.49
C LEU A 212 -2.41 5.97 -11.33
N ASP A 213 -3.21 7.02 -11.14
CA ASP A 213 -3.14 7.90 -9.98
C ASP A 213 -3.53 7.16 -8.68
N TYR A 214 -4.49 6.22 -8.76
CA TYR A 214 -4.84 5.31 -7.67
C TYR A 214 -3.68 4.37 -7.31
N LEU A 215 -3.04 3.72 -8.31
CA LEU A 215 -1.86 2.88 -8.09
C LEU A 215 -0.64 3.67 -7.60
N TRP A 216 -0.44 4.89 -8.09
CA TRP A 216 0.65 5.77 -7.69
C TRP A 216 0.53 6.21 -6.22
N ASN A 217 -0.68 6.58 -5.78
CA ASN A 217 -0.94 7.00 -4.41
C ASN A 217 -0.90 5.84 -3.40
N ASN A 218 -1.41 4.66 -3.76
CA ASN A 218 -1.50 3.53 -2.83
C ASN A 218 -0.26 2.62 -2.81
N TYR A 219 0.48 2.51 -3.92
CA TYR A 219 1.56 1.51 -4.05
C TYR A 219 2.95 2.13 -4.22
N VAL A 220 3.07 3.28 -4.88
CA VAL A 220 4.37 3.88 -5.24
C VAL A 220 4.88 4.88 -4.19
N ILE A 221 4.00 5.45 -3.36
CA ILE A 221 4.43 6.33 -2.26
C ILE A 221 5.01 5.54 -1.06
N GLU A 222 4.77 4.21 -0.98
CA GLU A 222 5.22 3.41 0.17
C GLU A 222 6.35 2.42 -0.08
N MET A 223 6.91 2.28 -1.30
CA MET A 223 8.05 1.38 -1.54
C MET A 223 9.30 2.09 -2.11
N ASP A 224 10.30 2.17 -1.24
CA ASP A 224 11.74 2.36 -1.39
C ASP A 224 12.31 2.90 -2.73
N ARG A 225 12.82 4.15 -2.68
CA ARG A 225 13.52 4.84 -3.78
C ARG A 225 14.84 4.22 -4.32
N PRO A 226 15.49 3.17 -3.74
CA PRO A 226 16.72 2.64 -4.34
C PRO A 226 16.51 1.81 -5.61
N ARG A 227 15.33 1.17 -5.82
CA ARG A 227 15.13 0.24 -6.96
C ARG A 227 14.57 0.87 -8.25
N GLN A 228 14.06 2.10 -8.21
CA GLN A 228 13.54 2.77 -9.42
C GLN A 228 14.64 3.18 -10.43
N ARG A 229 15.90 3.25 -10.00
CA ARG A 229 17.02 3.72 -10.84
C ARG A 229 17.58 2.66 -11.80
N GLU A 230 17.39 1.38 -11.53
CA GLU A 230 18.00 0.30 -12.33
C GLU A 230 17.08 -0.23 -13.44
N ALA A 231 15.78 -0.41 -13.18
CA ALA A 231 14.87 -1.04 -14.12
C ALA A 231 14.32 -0.11 -15.22
N ILE A 232 14.19 1.20 -14.93
CA ILE A 232 13.49 2.15 -15.82
C ILE A 232 14.46 3.10 -16.54
N TYR A 233 15.49 3.58 -15.85
CA TYR A 233 16.41 4.59 -16.42
C TYR A 233 17.37 4.02 -17.46
N ARG A 234 17.89 2.80 -17.29
CA ARG A 234 18.89 2.23 -18.19
C ARG A 234 18.38 1.89 -19.59
N PRO A 235 17.20 1.27 -19.78
CA PRO A 235 16.69 0.96 -21.12
C PRO A 235 16.39 2.22 -21.94
N VAL A 236 15.80 3.25 -21.31
CA VAL A 236 15.43 4.50 -21.97
C VAL A 236 16.67 5.32 -22.36
N VAL A 237 17.64 5.44 -21.45
CA VAL A 237 18.90 6.14 -21.75
C VAL A 237 19.72 5.37 -22.79
N GLY A 238 19.68 4.03 -22.78
CA GLY A 238 20.32 3.19 -23.79
C GLY A 238 19.72 3.38 -25.19
N ALA A 239 18.39 3.40 -25.30
CA ALA A 239 17.69 3.64 -26.57
C ALA A 239 17.97 5.03 -27.14
N VAL A 240 17.92 6.08 -26.31
CA VAL A 240 18.23 7.46 -26.72
C VAL A 240 19.69 7.60 -27.14
N ARG A 241 20.62 6.96 -26.43
CA ARG A 241 22.06 7.02 -26.75
C ARG A 241 22.39 6.24 -28.02
N GLY A 242 21.74 5.12 -28.28
CA GLY A 242 21.87 4.36 -29.53
C GLY A 242 21.36 5.14 -30.75
N LEU A 243 20.24 5.85 -30.61
CA LEU A 243 19.70 6.70 -31.68
C LEU A 243 20.59 7.92 -31.94
N ALA A 244 21.12 8.54 -30.87
CA ALA A 244 22.07 9.64 -30.98
C ALA A 244 23.40 9.20 -31.62
N GLN A 245 23.91 8.00 -31.29
CA GLN A 245 25.13 7.44 -31.89
C GLN A 245 24.92 7.09 -33.37
N ALA A 246 23.77 6.52 -33.76
CA ALA A 246 23.46 6.24 -35.16
C ALA A 246 23.39 7.51 -36.02
N LEU A 247 22.87 8.61 -35.47
CA LEU A 247 22.79 9.91 -36.16
C LEU A 247 24.13 10.66 -36.23
N THR A 248 25.05 10.38 -35.30
CA THR A 248 26.37 11.05 -35.21
C THR A 248 27.54 10.22 -35.74
N ASP A 249 27.32 8.96 -36.13
CA ASP A 249 28.36 8.08 -36.71
C ASP A 249 28.64 8.43 -38.19
N PRO A 250 29.85 8.88 -38.54
CA PRO A 250 30.23 9.19 -39.92
C PRO A 250 30.23 7.97 -40.85
N GLY A 251 30.42 6.76 -40.33
CA GLY A 251 30.47 5.52 -41.10
C GLY A 251 29.10 5.11 -41.65
N TRP A 252 28.04 5.36 -40.87
CA TRP A 252 26.66 5.10 -41.27
C TRP A 252 26.24 6.00 -42.45
N TRP A 253 26.55 7.29 -42.39
CA TRP A 253 26.27 8.25 -43.47
C TRP A 253 27.03 7.92 -44.77
N ARG A 254 28.27 7.41 -44.68
CA ARG A 254 29.05 6.99 -45.86
C ARG A 254 28.40 5.84 -46.64
N GLN A 255 27.68 4.95 -45.96
CA GLN A 255 26.98 3.84 -46.62
C GLN A 255 25.56 4.21 -47.07
N MET A 256 24.91 5.15 -46.38
CA MET A 256 23.52 5.51 -46.66
C MET A 256 23.36 6.58 -47.76
N LEU A 257 24.27 7.57 -47.83
CA LEU A 257 24.20 8.65 -48.83
C LEU A 257 24.14 8.13 -50.28
N PRO A 258 25.00 7.18 -50.72
CA PRO A 258 25.00 6.72 -52.10
C PRO A 258 23.69 6.04 -52.52
N ARG A 259 23.02 5.35 -51.58
CA ARG A 259 21.74 4.66 -51.83
C ARG A 259 20.57 5.64 -51.92
N LEU A 260 20.54 6.63 -51.04
CA LEU A 260 19.58 7.73 -51.12
C LEU A 260 19.79 8.56 -52.40
N TRP A 261 21.05 8.75 -52.81
CA TRP A 261 21.38 9.53 -54.00
C TRP A 261 21.06 8.80 -55.30
N ALA A 262 21.24 7.49 -55.36
CA ALA A 262 20.77 6.66 -56.47
C ALA A 262 19.23 6.67 -56.61
N GLY A 263 18.49 6.65 -55.48
CA GLY A 263 17.03 6.72 -55.48
C GLY A 263 16.49 8.10 -55.90
N LEU A 264 17.14 9.19 -55.49
CA LEU A 264 16.78 10.56 -55.87
C LEU A 264 17.15 10.88 -57.33
N ALA A 265 18.26 10.36 -57.84
CA ALA A 265 18.66 10.53 -59.24
C ALA A 265 17.68 9.85 -60.21
N ALA A 266 17.04 8.74 -59.81
CA ALA A 266 16.03 8.04 -60.60
C ALA A 266 14.65 8.74 -60.63
N ALA A 267 14.37 9.63 -59.67
CA ALA A 267 13.04 10.21 -59.47
C ALA A 267 12.79 11.54 -60.21
N GLY A 268 13.80 12.08 -60.92
CA GLY A 268 13.70 13.38 -61.59
C GLY A 268 13.70 14.57 -60.62
N TRP A 269 14.28 15.69 -61.05
CA TRP A 269 14.52 16.87 -60.20
C TRP A 269 13.25 17.44 -59.51
N ALA A 270 12.07 17.25 -60.10
CA ALA A 270 10.80 17.68 -59.51
C ALA A 270 10.40 16.88 -58.25
N ALA A 271 10.67 15.57 -58.20
CA ALA A 271 10.37 14.74 -57.03
C ALA A 271 11.33 15.03 -55.87
N VAL A 272 12.58 15.34 -56.17
CA VAL A 272 13.61 15.74 -55.19
C VAL A 272 13.22 17.06 -54.51
N VAL A 273 12.80 18.05 -55.30
CA VAL A 273 12.34 19.34 -54.75
C VAL A 273 11.03 19.18 -53.98
N GLY A 274 10.08 18.38 -54.48
CA GLY A 274 8.81 18.12 -53.79
C GLY A 274 8.96 17.42 -52.44
N LEU A 275 9.79 16.36 -52.37
CA LEU A 275 10.07 15.65 -51.11
C LEU A 275 10.90 16.51 -50.15
N GLY A 276 11.84 17.30 -50.67
CA GLY A 276 12.62 18.26 -49.88
C GLY A 276 11.74 19.34 -49.24
N LEU A 277 10.85 19.95 -50.02
CA LEU A 277 9.91 20.95 -49.51
C LEU A 277 8.95 20.35 -48.49
N GLY A 278 8.42 19.14 -48.76
CA GLY A 278 7.53 18.42 -47.84
C GLY A 278 8.21 18.09 -46.51
N ALA A 279 9.46 17.65 -46.53
CA ALA A 279 10.24 17.38 -45.33
C ALA A 279 10.51 18.65 -44.51
N VAL A 280 10.82 19.78 -45.17
CA VAL A 280 11.02 21.07 -44.50
C VAL A 280 9.74 21.57 -43.84
N VAL A 281 8.59 21.46 -44.51
CA VAL A 281 7.28 21.85 -43.95
C VAL A 281 6.90 20.95 -42.77
N ALA A 282 7.13 19.64 -42.87
CA ALA A 282 6.89 18.71 -41.77
C ALA A 282 7.79 19.01 -40.56
N LEU A 283 9.08 19.30 -40.78
CA LEU A 283 10.01 19.67 -39.72
C LEU A 283 9.60 20.99 -39.05
N ALA A 284 9.21 21.99 -39.84
CA ALA A 284 8.71 23.27 -39.34
C ALA A 284 7.44 23.10 -38.50
N GLY A 285 6.51 22.22 -38.92
CA GLY A 285 5.31 21.87 -38.17
C GLY A 285 5.62 21.20 -36.82
N ILE A 286 6.60 20.29 -36.80
CA ILE A 286 7.06 19.63 -35.56
C ILE A 286 7.70 20.65 -34.62
N VAL A 287 8.59 21.51 -35.13
CA VAL A 287 9.24 22.57 -34.34
C VAL A 287 8.20 23.53 -33.76
N TRP A 288 7.20 23.94 -34.56
CA TRP A 288 6.14 24.83 -34.12
C TRP A 288 5.21 24.18 -33.07
N GLY A 289 4.89 22.89 -33.25
CA GLY A 289 4.14 22.10 -32.28
C GLY A 289 4.88 21.94 -30.95
N LEU A 290 6.17 21.63 -30.99
CA LEU A 290 7.03 21.54 -29.80
C LEU A 290 7.20 22.90 -29.11
N ALA A 291 7.35 23.99 -29.87
CA ALA A 291 7.39 25.34 -29.32
C ALA A 291 6.04 25.79 -28.72
N GLY A 292 4.92 25.34 -29.29
CA GLY A 292 3.57 25.56 -28.73
C GLY A 292 3.33 24.78 -27.44
N LEU A 293 3.75 23.52 -27.40
CA LEU A 293 3.70 22.68 -26.20
C LEU A 293 4.62 23.24 -25.11
N GLY A 294 5.83 23.65 -25.49
CA GLY A 294 6.78 24.33 -24.61
C GLY A 294 6.19 25.62 -24.02
N ARG A 295 5.55 26.48 -24.83
CA ARG A 295 4.87 27.69 -24.34
C ARG A 295 3.70 27.38 -23.39
N ARG A 296 2.91 26.32 -23.64
CA ARG A 296 1.81 25.90 -22.75
C ARG A 296 2.33 25.35 -21.41
N LEU A 297 3.37 24.53 -21.46
CA LEU A 297 4.00 23.99 -20.26
C LEU A 297 4.72 25.10 -19.47
N TRP A 298 5.39 26.02 -20.14
CA TRP A 298 6.04 27.19 -19.53
C TRP A 298 5.01 28.15 -18.91
N GLY A 299 3.87 28.38 -19.57
CA GLY A 299 2.75 29.15 -19.00
C GLY A 299 2.21 28.53 -17.71
N ARG A 300 2.08 27.19 -17.66
CA ARG A 300 1.74 26.46 -16.43
C ARG A 300 2.87 26.52 -15.39
N TYR A 301 4.14 26.53 -15.82
CA TYR A 301 5.31 26.61 -14.94
C TYR A 301 5.50 28.01 -14.34
N ILE A 302 5.16 29.09 -15.05
CA ILE A 302 5.18 30.46 -14.51
C ILE A 302 3.95 30.73 -13.63
N ALA A 303 2.76 30.24 -14.03
CA ALA A 303 1.55 30.34 -13.21
C ALA A 303 1.68 29.53 -11.91
N ALA A 304 2.34 28.37 -11.94
CA ALA A 304 2.73 27.64 -10.74
C ALA A 304 3.94 28.31 -10.03
N GLY A 305 4.88 28.86 -10.79
CA GLY A 305 6.16 29.38 -10.29
C GLY A 305 6.10 30.72 -9.55
N ALA A 306 5.08 31.54 -9.82
CA ALA A 306 4.86 32.80 -9.09
C ALA A 306 4.57 32.58 -7.59
N GLY A 307 3.98 31.43 -7.22
CA GLY A 307 3.79 31.02 -5.83
C GLY A 307 5.00 30.29 -5.21
N TRP A 308 5.91 29.77 -6.03
CA TRP A 308 7.02 28.92 -5.55
C TRP A 308 8.29 29.70 -5.19
N ARG A 309 8.49 30.90 -5.75
CA ARG A 309 9.72 31.69 -5.51
C ARG A 309 9.83 32.35 -4.13
N LEU A 310 8.79 32.34 -3.32
CA LEU A 310 8.83 32.81 -1.92
C LEU A 310 9.01 31.71 -0.87
N ARG A 311 9.24 30.45 -1.26
CA ARG A 311 9.34 29.32 -0.30
C ARG A 311 10.59 28.44 -0.40
N LEU A 312 11.64 28.89 -1.08
CA LEU A 312 12.94 28.20 -1.02
C LEU A 312 13.81 28.76 0.11
N GLY A 313 13.35 28.56 1.33
CA GLY A 313 14.20 28.49 2.52
C GLY A 313 14.80 27.10 2.64
N ARG A 314 16.12 27.03 2.71
CA ARG A 314 16.97 25.83 2.82
C ARG A 314 16.56 24.88 3.95
N ARG A 315 16.57 23.57 3.61
CA ARG A 315 16.75 22.34 4.44
C ARG A 315 15.59 22.04 5.42
N ASP A 316 15.11 20.80 5.52
CA ASP A 316 15.83 19.76 6.26
C ASP A 316 15.53 18.30 5.89
N ARG A 317 16.39 17.46 6.46
CA ARG A 317 16.70 16.05 6.20
C ARG A 317 15.49 15.10 6.32
N HIS A 318 15.55 14.02 5.54
CA HIS A 318 14.74 12.80 5.60
C HIS A 318 13.57 12.78 6.63
N PRO A 319 12.29 12.71 6.18
CA PRO A 319 11.10 12.77 7.04
C PRO A 319 10.95 11.68 8.13
N VAL A 320 11.94 10.81 8.31
CA VAL A 320 11.95 9.70 9.29
C VAL A 320 13.19 9.74 10.21
N ALA A 321 14.05 10.76 10.09
CA ALA A 321 15.29 10.83 10.87
C ALA A 321 15.03 10.95 12.39
N PHE A 322 14.04 11.76 12.78
CA PHE A 322 13.68 11.96 14.19
C PHE A 322 13.10 10.68 14.84
N TYR A 323 12.36 9.86 14.08
CA TYR A 323 11.83 8.59 14.58
C TYR A 323 12.95 7.56 14.81
N ARG A 324 13.90 7.45 13.87
CA ARG A 324 15.09 6.60 14.08
C ARG A 324 15.92 7.06 15.28
N ARG A 325 15.99 8.37 15.51
CA ARG A 325 16.64 8.92 16.71
C ARG A 325 15.92 8.51 17.98
N LEU A 326 14.58 8.55 18.00
CA LEU A 326 13.79 8.03 19.12
C LEU A 326 14.11 6.55 19.39
N GLU A 327 14.11 5.70 18.36
CA GLU A 327 14.44 4.26 18.52
C GLU A 327 15.84 4.07 19.12
N ALA A 328 16.81 4.87 18.67
CA ALA A 328 18.17 4.84 19.21
C ALA A 328 18.24 5.28 20.68
N ILE A 329 17.50 6.32 21.07
CA ILE A 329 17.42 6.79 22.46
C ILE A 329 16.76 5.73 23.34
N LEU A 330 15.60 5.19 22.93
CA LEU A 330 14.89 4.16 23.69
C LEU A 330 15.73 2.88 23.85
N LYS A 331 16.53 2.52 22.84
CA LYS A 331 17.47 1.40 22.94
C LYS A 331 18.49 1.60 24.06
N ARG A 332 18.96 2.84 24.31
CA ARG A 332 19.85 3.16 25.44
C ARG A 332 19.15 3.02 26.79
N HIS A 333 17.85 3.31 26.86
CA HIS A 333 17.02 3.06 28.05
C HIS A 333 16.55 1.60 28.19
N GLY A 334 17.10 0.67 27.37
CA GLY A 334 16.80 -0.76 27.45
C GLY A 334 15.54 -1.21 26.71
N LEU A 335 14.92 -0.33 25.90
CA LEU A 335 13.74 -0.65 25.10
C LEU A 335 14.11 -0.76 23.63
N GLN A 336 14.11 -1.99 23.12
CA GLN A 336 14.26 -2.27 21.70
C GLN A 336 12.92 -2.69 21.09
N ARG A 337 12.57 -2.06 19.97
CA ARG A 337 11.35 -2.39 19.22
C ARG A 337 11.43 -3.83 18.68
N ARG A 338 10.39 -4.62 18.93
CA ARG A 338 10.25 -5.95 18.32
C ARG A 338 9.85 -5.82 16.86
N PRO A 339 10.19 -6.77 15.97
CA PRO A 339 9.79 -6.72 14.56
C PRO A 339 8.29 -6.58 14.34
N SER A 340 7.47 -7.19 15.21
CA SER A 340 6.01 -7.17 15.15
C SER A 340 5.36 -6.01 15.91
N GLN A 341 6.14 -5.21 16.64
CA GLN A 341 5.60 -4.16 17.52
C GLN A 341 5.36 -2.88 16.73
N THR A 342 4.22 -2.24 16.90
CA THR A 342 3.91 -0.97 16.22
C THR A 342 4.66 0.21 16.87
N PRO A 343 4.88 1.33 16.16
CA PRO A 343 5.43 2.54 16.77
C PRO A 343 4.65 3.03 18.00
N ARG A 344 3.31 2.94 17.97
CA ARG A 344 2.45 3.31 19.11
C ARG A 344 2.64 2.39 20.31
N GLU A 345 2.67 1.09 20.09
CA GLU A 345 2.96 0.10 21.15
C GLU A 345 4.37 0.31 21.76
N LEU A 346 5.35 0.71 20.94
CA LEU A 346 6.68 1.07 21.44
C LEU A 346 6.63 2.31 22.33
N ALA A 347 5.89 3.35 21.93
CA ALA A 347 5.73 4.56 22.73
C ALA A 347 4.99 4.31 24.05
N GLU A 348 3.97 3.46 24.05
CA GLU A 348 3.26 3.06 25.28
C GLU A 348 4.17 2.27 26.22
N ALA A 349 4.95 1.32 25.68
CA ALA A 349 5.96 0.60 26.46
C ALA A 349 7.02 1.55 27.03
N ALA A 350 7.45 2.54 26.24
CA ALA A 350 8.38 3.58 26.68
C ALA A 350 7.81 4.45 27.79
N LEU A 351 6.55 4.89 27.68
CA LEU A 351 5.87 5.66 28.71
C LEU A 351 5.84 4.90 30.05
N ARG A 352 5.45 3.62 30.02
CA ARG A 352 5.40 2.78 31.23
C ARG A 352 6.75 2.62 31.92
N LEU A 353 7.84 2.55 31.15
CA LEU A 353 9.19 2.45 31.68
C LEU A 353 9.69 3.80 32.20
N LEU A 354 9.51 4.86 31.41
CA LEU A 354 10.08 6.19 31.67
C LEU A 354 9.35 6.93 32.79
N GLN A 355 8.04 6.73 32.97
CA GLN A 355 7.26 7.39 34.03
C GLN A 355 7.81 7.16 35.45
N THR A 356 8.58 6.08 35.66
CA THR A 356 9.22 5.76 36.95
C THR A 356 10.62 6.34 37.12
N ARG A 357 11.21 6.88 36.05
CA ARG A 357 12.63 7.28 35.98
C ARG A 357 12.86 8.74 35.63
N VAL A 358 11.94 9.34 34.88
CA VAL A 358 12.05 10.71 34.38
C VAL A 358 10.77 11.49 34.71
N SER A 359 10.82 12.81 34.56
CA SER A 359 9.64 13.65 34.80
C SER A 359 8.49 13.29 33.82
N PRO A 360 7.22 13.46 34.22
CA PRO A 360 6.07 13.11 33.37
C PRO A 360 6.14 13.73 31.97
N LYS A 361 6.58 14.99 31.90
CA LYS A 361 6.73 15.74 30.65
C LYS A 361 7.76 15.10 29.69
N VAL A 362 8.80 14.45 30.22
CA VAL A 362 9.81 13.75 29.42
C VAL A 362 9.35 12.34 29.07
N ALA A 363 8.63 11.67 29.98
CA ALA A 363 8.09 10.33 29.75
C ALA A 363 7.07 10.28 28.59
N GLU A 364 6.35 11.38 28.33
CA GLU A 364 5.38 11.50 27.23
C GLU A 364 6.01 11.76 25.84
N VAL A 365 7.31 12.08 25.78
CA VAL A 365 8.01 12.43 24.54
C VAL A 365 7.88 11.34 23.45
N PRO A 366 8.08 10.04 23.74
CA PRO A 366 7.94 8.98 22.74
C PRO A 366 6.56 8.99 22.05
N GLY A 367 5.48 9.23 22.81
CA GLY A 367 4.12 9.30 22.26
C GLY A 367 3.95 10.46 21.28
N ARG A 368 4.38 11.67 21.67
CA ARG A 368 4.32 12.86 20.81
C ARG A 368 5.11 12.69 19.52
N VAL A 369 6.27 12.07 19.60
CA VAL A 369 7.14 11.81 18.44
C VAL A 369 6.52 10.76 17.52
N VAL A 370 5.87 9.73 18.06
CA VAL A 370 5.16 8.72 17.26
C VAL A 370 3.94 9.31 16.55
N GLU A 371 3.17 10.19 17.19
CA GLU A 371 2.05 10.86 16.52
C GLU A 371 2.52 11.79 15.39
N ALA A 372 3.65 12.49 15.58
CA ALA A 372 4.29 13.24 14.52
C ALA A 372 4.77 12.33 13.39
N TYR A 373 5.37 11.19 13.72
CA TYR A 373 5.77 10.17 12.75
C TYR A 373 4.58 9.68 11.92
N TYR A 374 3.45 9.35 12.54
CA TYR A 374 2.25 8.93 11.81
C TYR A 374 1.67 10.02 10.93
N SER A 375 1.61 11.26 11.44
CA SER A 375 1.15 12.42 10.69
C SER A 375 1.99 12.69 9.43
N VAL A 376 3.31 12.49 9.52
CA VAL A 376 4.23 12.69 8.40
C VAL A 376 4.23 11.49 7.44
N ARG A 377 4.34 10.27 7.97
CA ARG A 377 4.53 9.06 7.17
C ARG A 377 3.25 8.61 6.47
N PHE A 378 2.11 8.72 7.12
CA PHE A 378 0.82 8.23 6.62
C PHE A 378 -0.22 9.34 6.43
N GLY A 379 -0.06 10.48 7.12
CA GLY A 379 -1.00 11.61 7.02
C GLY A 379 -0.69 12.62 5.92
N GLY A 380 0.39 12.45 5.15
CA GLY A 380 0.79 13.37 4.07
C GLY A 380 1.18 14.78 4.53
N LYS A 381 1.35 14.99 5.85
CA LYS A 381 1.72 16.29 6.42
C LYS A 381 3.24 16.46 6.43
N THR A 382 3.72 17.69 6.21
CA THR A 382 5.11 18.06 6.50
C THR A 382 5.16 18.82 7.80
N LEU A 383 6.11 18.51 8.68
CA LEU A 383 6.35 19.30 9.88
C LEU A 383 6.83 20.69 9.47
N ASP A 384 6.22 21.73 10.02
CA ASP A 384 6.77 23.06 9.91
C ASP A 384 8.06 23.19 10.75
N LYS A 385 8.75 24.33 10.62
CA LYS A 385 10.03 24.56 11.31
C LYS A 385 9.87 24.54 12.84
N LEU A 386 8.79 25.12 13.37
CA LEU A 386 8.53 25.18 14.81
C LEU A 386 8.23 23.80 15.39
N GLN A 387 7.45 23.00 14.67
CA GLN A 387 7.12 21.62 15.02
C GLN A 387 8.37 20.73 15.00
N SER A 388 9.22 20.90 13.99
CA SER A 388 10.49 20.17 13.88
C SER A 388 11.43 20.52 15.03
N GLU A 389 11.60 21.80 15.34
CA GLU A 389 12.42 22.26 16.47
C GLU A 389 11.87 21.76 17.82
N ALA A 390 10.54 21.76 18.00
CA ALA A 390 9.91 21.25 19.21
C ALA A 390 10.14 19.74 19.40
N ILE A 391 10.09 18.94 18.32
CA ILE A 391 10.38 17.51 18.34
C ILE A 391 11.85 17.26 18.68
N GLU A 392 12.77 18.01 18.07
CA GLU A 392 14.20 17.88 18.34
C GLU A 392 14.56 18.27 19.78
N GLN A 393 13.94 19.33 20.32
CA GLN A 393 14.11 19.71 21.72
C GLN A 393 13.56 18.65 22.67
N ALA A 394 12.41 18.07 22.36
CA ALA A 394 11.81 16.99 23.15
C ALA A 394 12.69 15.74 23.15
N LEU A 395 13.22 15.33 21.99
CA LEU A 395 14.16 14.21 21.87
C LEU A 395 15.47 14.48 22.61
N ALA A 396 16.00 15.70 22.56
CA ALA A 396 17.20 16.08 23.31
C ALA A 396 16.97 16.06 24.83
N ALA A 397 15.78 16.44 25.31
CA ALA A 397 15.42 16.34 26.72
C ALA A 397 15.33 14.88 27.18
N LEU A 398 14.75 14.01 26.35
CA LEU A 398 14.71 12.57 26.62
C LEU A 398 16.10 11.93 26.62
N GLU A 399 16.97 12.30 25.67
CA GLU A 399 18.34 11.76 25.58
C GLU A 399 19.23 12.15 26.75
N ARG A 400 18.99 13.30 27.39
CA ARG A 400 19.73 13.75 28.58
C ARG A 400 19.16 13.18 29.88
N ALA A 401 17.98 12.58 29.84
CA ALA A 401 17.35 12.04 31.02
C ALA A 401 18.06 10.75 31.47
N PRO A 402 18.16 10.51 32.79
CA PRO A 402 18.91 9.39 33.34
C PRO A 402 18.29 8.00 33.08
#